data_AF-A0A7S2JBX0-F1
#
_entry.id   AF-A0A7S2JBX0-F1
#
_cell.length_a   1.000
_cell.length_b   1.000
_cell.length_c   1.000
_cell.angle_alpha   90.00
_cell.angle_beta   90.00
_cell.angle_gamma   90.00
#
_symmetry.space_group_name_H-M   'P 1'
#
loop_
_entity.id
_entity.type
_entity.pdbx_description
1 polymer ?
#
loop_
_entity_poly.entity_id
_entity_poly.type
_entity_poly.pdbx_seq_one_letter_code
_entity_poly.pdbx_strand_id
1 'polypeptide(L)'
;MGQPCSVVCTQPRRISAIGVADRVAEERGERTGGLIGYSVRLENSSSDATQLLFVTTGILLRRLEEDPNLDGTTHVIVDEVHERAEESDFLLLAMKNLLRRRPQLRVVLMSATLDTNLFSTYFDGAPIIQVSGRTYPVKTLFLEDALKLTGHVVRPGADWAIGGGKGKGKGDDRDKQPEHPPEEFSQEAFEERYKDYGQQVWQSLKTLDHDAINYDLVSSLVHLAVTDKLAPEEEGAPRKMGAVLVFLSGLKEIQTLHEELLKLPELRDEPQRSWVLPLHGTLPPEEQRRVFASPPNGVRKVVLATNV
;
A
#
# COMPACT_ATOMS: atom_id res chain seq x y z
N MET A 1 26.92 -27.39 21.25
CA MET A 1 26.21 -26.90 20.05
C MET A 1 25.02 -26.09 20.54
N GLY A 2 24.88 -24.83 20.13
CA GLY A 2 23.76 -23.99 20.56
C GLY A 2 22.42 -24.56 20.05
N GLN A 3 21.31 -24.26 20.74
CA GLN A 3 19.99 -24.55 20.19
C GLN A 3 19.87 -23.90 18.80
N PRO A 4 19.30 -24.60 17.80
CA PRO A 4 19.08 -24.02 16.48
C PRO A 4 18.17 -22.79 16.61
N CYS A 5 18.55 -21.71 15.94
CA CYS A 5 17.76 -20.48 15.91
C CYS A 5 16.43 -20.74 15.18
N SER A 6 15.34 -20.32 15.80
CA SER A 6 13.99 -20.40 15.24
C SER A 6 13.27 -19.07 15.45
N VAL A 7 12.94 -18.41 14.35
CA VAL A 7 12.42 -17.05 14.27
C VAL A 7 11.03 -17.09 13.64
N VAL A 8 10.06 -16.44 14.29
CA VAL A 8 8.74 -16.17 13.71
C VAL A 8 8.63 -14.68 13.48
N CYS A 9 8.29 -14.26 12.26
CA CYS A 9 8.09 -12.85 11.92
C CYS A 9 6.64 -12.63 11.50
N THR A 10 5.90 -11.78 12.21
CA THR A 10 4.52 -11.49 11.85
C THR A 10 4.45 -10.41 10.78
N GLN A 11 3.46 -10.52 9.91
CA GLN A 11 3.09 -9.53 8.91
C GLN A 11 1.59 -9.23 9.05
N PRO A 12 1.15 -7.98 8.86
CA PRO A 12 -0.26 -7.61 9.01
C PRO A 12 -1.14 -8.25 7.92
N ARG A 13 -0.56 -8.54 6.75
CA ARG A 13 -1.29 -8.98 5.56
C ARG A 13 -0.70 -10.26 4.98
N ARG A 14 -1.57 -11.10 4.42
CA ARG A 14 -1.19 -12.38 3.81
C ARG A 14 -0.19 -12.19 2.66
N ILE A 15 -0.43 -11.18 1.82
CA ILE A 15 0.45 -10.87 0.68
C ILE A 15 1.84 -10.48 1.14
N SER A 16 1.96 -9.73 2.24
CA SER A 16 3.23 -9.33 2.83
C SER A 16 3.97 -10.54 3.40
N ALA A 17 3.30 -11.42 4.16
CA ALA A 17 3.90 -12.66 4.66
C ALA A 17 4.49 -13.53 3.55
N ILE A 18 3.73 -13.74 2.47
CA ILE A 18 4.14 -14.54 1.32
C ILE A 18 5.27 -13.83 0.55
N GLY A 19 5.08 -12.57 0.18
CA GLY A 19 6.01 -11.81 -0.64
C GLY A 19 7.37 -11.60 0.03
N VAL A 20 7.39 -11.30 1.33
CA VAL A 20 8.64 -11.16 2.09
C VAL A 20 9.34 -12.51 2.24
N ALA A 21 8.61 -13.60 2.50
CA ALA A 21 9.20 -14.94 2.56
C ALA A 21 9.85 -15.35 1.22
N ASP A 22 9.13 -15.15 0.10
CA ASP A 22 9.64 -15.44 -1.24
C ASP A 22 10.88 -14.58 -1.55
N ARG A 23 10.85 -13.30 -1.19
CA ARG A 23 11.99 -12.40 -1.40
C ARG A 23 13.21 -12.78 -0.58
N VAL A 24 13.04 -13.08 0.70
CA VAL A 24 14.15 -13.48 1.58
C VAL A 24 14.73 -14.83 1.17
N ALA A 25 13.90 -15.77 0.71
CA ALA A 25 14.38 -17.03 0.15
C ALA A 25 15.22 -16.80 -1.12
N GLU A 26 14.74 -15.96 -2.04
CA GLU A 26 15.45 -15.60 -3.28
C GLU A 26 16.82 -14.96 -2.99
N GLU A 27 16.87 -13.99 -2.06
CA GLU A 27 18.13 -13.31 -1.67
C GLU A 27 19.17 -14.27 -1.06
N ARG A 28 18.72 -15.44 -0.58
CA ARG A 28 19.58 -16.51 -0.07
C ARG A 28 19.94 -17.57 -1.11
N GLY A 29 19.41 -17.46 -2.33
CA GLY A 29 19.54 -18.50 -3.36
C GLY A 29 18.78 -19.79 -3.03
N GLU A 30 17.72 -19.69 -2.22
CA GLU A 30 16.89 -20.79 -1.77
C GLU A 30 15.46 -20.67 -2.34
N ARG A 31 14.63 -21.69 -2.12
CA ARG A 31 13.18 -21.62 -2.38
C ARG A 31 12.43 -21.57 -1.06
N THR A 32 11.32 -20.86 -1.04
CA THR A 32 10.39 -20.85 0.09
C THR A 32 9.90 -22.26 0.40
N GLY A 33 9.78 -22.58 1.70
CA GLY A 33 9.47 -23.91 2.22
C GLY A 33 10.70 -24.67 2.76
N GLY A 34 11.91 -24.18 2.45
CA GLY A 34 13.17 -24.66 3.03
C GLY A 34 13.50 -23.99 4.37
N LEU A 35 14.65 -23.31 4.47
CA LEU A 35 15.03 -22.57 5.69
C LEU A 35 14.15 -21.35 5.93
N ILE A 36 13.61 -20.76 4.86
CA ILE A 36 12.65 -19.65 4.88
C ILE A 36 11.29 -20.18 4.47
N GLY A 37 10.25 -19.85 5.23
CA GLY A 37 8.89 -20.27 4.94
C GLY A 37 7.87 -19.22 5.33
N TYR A 38 6.61 -19.50 4.99
CA TYR A 38 5.49 -18.73 5.51
C TYR A 38 4.31 -19.63 5.93
N SER A 39 3.48 -19.10 6.82
CA SER A 39 2.21 -19.72 7.20
C SER A 39 1.11 -18.67 7.29
N VAL A 40 0.11 -18.79 6.43
CA VAL A 40 -1.06 -17.91 6.40
C VAL A 40 -2.34 -18.76 6.44
N ARG A 41 -3.50 -18.13 6.62
CA ARG A 41 -4.77 -18.87 6.61
C ARG A 41 -4.94 -19.68 5.32
N LEU A 42 -5.18 -20.99 5.47
CA LEU A 42 -5.38 -22.00 4.41
C LEU A 42 -4.16 -22.28 3.51
N GLU A 43 -2.99 -21.73 3.81
CA GLU A 43 -1.80 -21.93 2.98
C GLU A 43 -0.53 -21.93 3.83
N ASN A 44 0.26 -23.00 3.72
CA ASN A 44 1.49 -23.16 4.48
C ASN A 44 2.62 -23.65 3.57
N SER A 45 3.75 -22.96 3.61
CA SER A 45 4.98 -23.34 2.92
C SER A 45 6.13 -23.31 3.91
N SER A 46 6.26 -24.39 4.69
CA SER A 46 7.29 -24.60 5.70
C SER A 46 7.67 -26.07 5.79
N SER A 47 8.82 -26.36 6.38
CA SER A 47 9.32 -27.71 6.65
C SER A 47 9.99 -27.78 8.02
N ASP A 48 10.40 -28.97 8.44
CA ASP A 48 11.17 -29.16 9.68
C ASP A 48 12.53 -28.43 9.66
N ALA A 49 13.01 -28.06 8.46
CA ALA A 49 14.23 -27.27 8.30
C ALA A 49 13.99 -25.75 8.42
N THR A 50 12.74 -25.28 8.47
CA THR A 50 12.42 -23.85 8.50
C THR A 50 12.92 -23.20 9.79
N GLN A 51 13.75 -22.18 9.64
CA GLN A 51 14.32 -21.39 10.74
C GLN A 51 13.76 -19.97 10.80
N LEU A 52 13.28 -19.42 9.68
CA LEU A 52 12.55 -18.17 9.64
C LEU A 52 11.19 -18.40 9.01
N LEU A 53 10.14 -18.22 9.81
CA LEU A 53 8.75 -18.38 9.40
C LEU A 53 8.03 -17.04 9.42
N PHE A 54 7.61 -16.58 8.25
CA PHE A 54 6.72 -15.42 8.13
C PHE A 54 5.27 -15.83 8.33
N VAL A 55 4.52 -15.17 9.19
CA VAL A 55 3.13 -15.53 9.47
C VAL A 55 2.25 -14.30 9.51
N THR A 56 0.94 -14.45 9.27
CA THR A 56 0.01 -13.38 9.65
C THR A 56 -0.17 -13.32 11.16
N THR A 57 -0.45 -12.14 11.72
CA THR A 57 -0.70 -11.94 13.16
C THR A 57 -1.69 -12.95 13.74
N GLY A 58 -2.85 -13.14 13.11
CA GLY A 58 -3.84 -14.15 13.53
C GLY A 58 -3.35 -15.60 13.54
N ILE A 59 -2.36 -15.97 12.72
CA ILE A 59 -1.77 -17.33 12.75
C ILE A 59 -0.88 -17.50 13.98
N LEU A 60 -0.11 -16.48 14.35
CA LEU A 60 0.68 -16.52 15.59
C LEU A 60 -0.20 -16.53 16.83
N LEU A 61 -1.29 -15.75 16.83
CA LEU A 61 -2.28 -15.75 17.92
C LEU A 61 -2.90 -17.14 18.11
N ARG A 62 -3.36 -17.78 17.02
CA ARG A 62 -3.87 -19.16 17.10
C ARG A 62 -2.81 -20.15 17.61
N ARG A 63 -1.56 -19.99 17.19
CA ARG A 63 -0.46 -20.83 17.69
C ARG A 63 -0.24 -20.65 19.20
N LEU A 64 -0.41 -19.43 19.73
CA LEU A 64 -0.33 -19.17 21.17
C LEU A 64 -1.49 -19.78 21.97
N GLU A 65 -2.65 -19.98 21.35
CA GLU A 65 -3.76 -20.70 22.00
C GLU A 65 -3.44 -22.19 22.17
N GLU A 66 -2.82 -22.80 21.17
CA GLU A 66 -2.45 -24.22 21.16
C GLU A 66 -1.15 -24.49 21.94
N ASP A 67 -0.16 -23.59 21.83
CA ASP A 67 1.12 -23.61 22.51
C ASP A 67 1.39 -22.27 23.21
N PRO A 68 0.88 -22.10 24.45
CA PRO A 68 0.99 -20.84 25.20
C PRO A 68 2.41 -20.41 25.55
N ASN A 69 3.39 -21.29 25.36
CA ASN A 69 4.80 -21.02 25.61
C ASN A 69 5.59 -20.78 24.31
N LEU A 70 5.05 -21.05 23.12
CA LEU A 70 5.80 -21.06 21.86
C LEU A 70 7.09 -21.89 21.99
N ASP A 71 6.96 -23.13 22.42
CA ASP A 71 8.07 -24.07 22.55
C ASP A 71 8.78 -24.28 21.21
N GLY A 72 10.12 -24.32 21.28
CA GLY A 72 10.99 -24.34 20.10
C GLY A 72 11.21 -22.97 19.42
N THR A 73 10.40 -21.94 19.69
CA THR A 73 10.63 -20.59 19.16
C THR A 73 11.63 -19.83 20.03
N THR A 74 12.63 -19.21 19.38
CA THR A 74 13.69 -18.45 20.06
C THR A 74 13.50 -16.93 19.93
N HIS A 75 12.97 -16.48 18.78
CA HIS A 75 12.74 -15.08 18.48
C HIS A 75 11.36 -14.88 17.86
N VAL A 76 10.66 -13.83 18.29
CA VAL A 76 9.46 -13.33 17.63
C VAL A 76 9.73 -11.91 17.17
N ILE A 77 9.48 -11.64 15.90
CA ILE A 77 9.52 -10.30 15.31
C ILE A 77 8.07 -9.91 15.04
N VAL A 78 7.63 -8.80 15.62
CA VAL A 78 6.34 -8.20 15.33
C VAL A 78 6.58 -7.02 14.39
N ASP A 79 6.32 -7.23 13.11
CA ASP A 79 6.48 -6.20 12.09
C ASP A 79 5.25 -5.27 11.99
N GLU A 80 5.45 -4.09 11.43
CA GLU A 80 4.41 -3.10 11.15
C GLU A 80 3.51 -2.75 12.35
N VAL A 81 4.09 -2.67 13.57
CA VAL A 81 3.32 -2.34 14.79
C VAL A 81 2.65 -0.96 14.71
N HIS A 82 3.08 -0.11 13.78
CA HIS A 82 2.54 1.20 13.55
C HIS A 82 1.16 1.21 12.86
N GLU A 83 0.72 0.11 12.23
CA GLU A 83 -0.63 0.02 11.65
C GLU A 83 -1.73 -0.01 12.73
N ARG A 84 -1.37 -0.29 14.00
CA ARG A 84 -2.29 -0.30 15.15
C ARG A 84 -3.56 -1.14 14.93
N ALA A 85 -3.42 -2.24 14.19
CA ALA A 85 -4.49 -3.22 14.01
C ALA A 85 -4.83 -3.92 15.33
N GLU A 86 -6.12 -4.22 15.56
CA GLU A 86 -6.62 -4.85 16.80
C GLU A 86 -5.87 -6.15 17.15
N GLU A 87 -5.66 -7.03 16.16
CA GLU A 87 -4.91 -8.28 16.34
C GLU A 87 -3.45 -8.03 16.76
N SER A 88 -2.82 -6.97 16.24
CA SER A 88 -1.44 -6.62 16.55
C SER A 88 -1.34 -6.15 18.00
N ASP A 89 -2.22 -5.25 18.44
CA ASP A 89 -2.27 -4.77 19.82
C ASP A 89 -2.52 -5.94 20.81
N PHE A 90 -3.38 -6.90 20.45
CA PHE A 90 -3.59 -8.11 21.24
C PHE A 90 -2.36 -9.02 21.28
N LEU A 91 -1.66 -9.19 20.15
CA LEU A 91 -0.40 -9.93 20.09
C LEU A 91 0.67 -9.29 20.98
N LEU A 92 0.78 -7.95 21.00
CA LEU A 92 1.73 -7.24 21.87
C LEU A 92 1.45 -7.51 23.35
N LEU A 93 0.17 -7.53 23.76
CA LEU A 93 -0.23 -7.92 25.12
C LEU A 93 0.17 -9.37 25.43
N ALA A 94 -0.10 -10.31 24.52
CA ALA A 94 0.26 -11.71 24.68
C ALA A 94 1.79 -11.89 24.79
N MET A 95 2.56 -11.19 23.96
CA MET A 95 4.03 -11.19 23.99
C MET A 95 4.57 -10.64 25.29
N LYS A 96 4.04 -9.51 25.78
CA LYS A 96 4.46 -8.92 27.07
C LYS A 96 4.24 -9.90 28.23
N ASN A 97 3.12 -10.60 28.25
CA ASN A 97 2.84 -11.62 29.26
C ASN A 97 3.72 -12.88 29.10
N LEU A 98 4.01 -13.28 27.86
CA LEU A 98 4.88 -14.42 27.57
C LEU A 98 6.33 -14.16 28.02
N LEU A 99 6.87 -12.96 27.81
CA LEU A 99 8.23 -12.59 28.23
C LEU A 99 8.47 -12.78 29.74
N ARG A 100 7.44 -12.57 30.57
CA ARG A 100 7.53 -12.83 32.02
C ARG A 100 7.67 -14.31 32.36
N ARG A 101 7.07 -15.19 31.55
CA ARG A 101 7.10 -16.65 31.71
C ARG A 101 8.31 -17.29 31.02
N ARG A 102 8.78 -16.69 29.93
CA ARG A 102 9.89 -17.15 29.10
C ARG A 102 10.96 -16.06 28.92
N PRO A 103 11.79 -15.82 29.95
CA PRO A 103 12.82 -14.78 29.92
C PRO A 103 13.91 -14.99 28.86
N GLN A 104 14.03 -16.20 28.31
CA GLN A 104 14.93 -16.54 27.21
C GLN A 104 14.41 -16.17 25.82
N LEU A 105 13.09 -15.96 25.68
CA LEU A 105 12.49 -15.55 24.40
C LEU A 105 12.91 -14.12 24.06
N ARG A 106 13.24 -13.87 22.80
CA ARG A 106 13.54 -12.53 22.31
C ARG A 106 12.39 -12.02 21.47
N VAL A 107 11.92 -10.81 21.76
CA VAL A 107 10.89 -10.13 20.98
C VAL A 107 11.49 -8.86 20.37
N VAL A 108 11.27 -8.67 19.08
CA VAL A 108 11.68 -7.47 18.33
C VAL A 108 10.42 -6.83 17.77
N LEU A 109 10.26 -5.53 17.97
CA LEU A 109 9.16 -4.75 17.39
C LEU A 109 9.72 -3.88 16.27
N MET A 110 9.11 -3.92 15.09
CA MET A 110 9.53 -3.12 13.93
C MET A 110 8.44 -2.13 13.53
N SER A 111 8.85 -0.88 13.32
CA SER A 111 7.97 0.24 12.97
C SER A 111 8.66 1.14 11.96
N ALA A 112 7.91 1.60 10.95
CA ALA A 112 8.37 2.60 9.99
C ALA A 112 8.14 4.05 10.47
N THR A 113 7.31 4.27 11.49
CA THR A 113 6.93 5.61 11.96
C THR A 113 7.56 5.99 13.31
N LEU A 114 7.48 7.28 13.64
CA LEU A 114 8.25 7.93 14.70
C LEU A 114 7.76 7.67 16.14
N ASP A 115 6.57 7.12 16.37
CA ASP A 115 6.07 6.90 17.75
C ASP A 115 6.61 5.60 18.37
N THR A 116 7.93 5.44 18.34
CA THR A 116 8.64 4.29 18.94
C THR A 116 8.69 4.37 20.48
N ASN A 117 8.53 5.56 21.03
CA ASN A 117 8.51 5.80 22.48
C ASN A 117 7.29 5.18 23.16
N LEU A 118 6.12 5.19 22.51
CA LEU A 118 4.93 4.50 23.00
C LEU A 118 5.21 3.01 23.24
N PHE A 119 5.78 2.32 22.25
CA PHE A 119 6.08 0.90 22.34
C PHE A 119 7.21 0.61 23.34
N SER A 120 8.26 1.42 23.37
CA SER A 120 9.34 1.29 24.36
C SER A 120 8.80 1.39 25.78
N THR A 121 7.96 2.39 26.05
CA THR A 121 7.31 2.58 27.36
C THR A 121 6.41 1.41 27.70
N TYR A 122 5.61 0.94 26.74
CA TYR A 122 4.75 -0.22 26.94
C TYR A 122 5.54 -1.50 27.23
N PHE A 123 6.75 -1.68 26.69
CA PHE A 123 7.65 -2.80 27.00
C PHE A 123 8.72 -2.43 28.05
N ASP A 124 8.32 -1.65 29.05
CA ASP A 124 9.11 -1.38 30.27
C ASP A 124 10.48 -0.71 29.99
N GLY A 125 10.52 0.19 29.01
CA GLY A 125 11.73 0.93 28.62
C GLY A 125 12.63 0.17 27.65
N ALA A 126 12.06 -0.69 26.80
CA ALA A 126 12.80 -1.49 25.83
C ALA A 126 13.71 -0.60 24.93
N PRO A 127 14.94 -1.04 24.63
CA PRO A 127 15.89 -0.24 23.85
C PRO A 127 15.38 0.00 22.43
N ILE A 128 15.54 1.24 21.95
CA ILE A 128 15.15 1.65 20.59
C ILE A 128 16.41 1.71 19.73
N ILE A 129 16.37 1.04 18.57
CA ILE A 129 17.43 1.11 17.56
C ILE A 129 16.82 1.78 16.33
N GLN A 130 17.41 2.90 15.91
CA GLN A 130 16.99 3.61 14.71
C GLN A 130 17.86 3.20 13.52
N VAL A 131 17.24 2.69 12.47
CA VAL A 131 17.90 2.35 11.20
C VAL A 131 17.55 3.43 10.18
N SER A 132 18.56 4.11 9.63
CA SER A 132 18.33 5.12 8.60
C SER A 132 17.90 4.47 7.29
N GLY A 133 16.69 4.79 6.83
CA GLY A 133 16.24 4.42 5.49
C GLY A 133 16.95 5.22 4.40
N ARG A 134 17.10 4.62 3.22
CA ARG A 134 17.43 5.36 1.99
C ARG A 134 16.14 5.56 1.22
N THR A 135 15.67 6.79 1.16
CA THR A 135 14.61 7.18 0.23
C THR A 135 15.23 7.88 -0.97
N TYR A 136 14.61 7.71 -2.13
CA TYR A 136 14.87 8.59 -3.26
C TYR A 136 13.96 9.81 -3.12
N PRO A 137 14.39 11.01 -3.57
CA PRO A 137 13.52 12.17 -3.57
C PRO A 137 12.27 11.87 -4.41
N VAL A 138 11.09 12.00 -3.80
CA VAL A 138 9.80 11.85 -4.48
C VAL A 138 9.24 13.25 -4.70
N LYS A 139 8.99 13.59 -5.96
CA LYS A 139 8.31 14.84 -6.31
C LYS A 139 6.81 14.67 -6.11
N THR A 140 6.23 15.47 -5.22
CA THR A 140 4.78 15.52 -5.00
C THR A 140 4.14 16.53 -5.93
N LEU A 141 3.02 16.14 -6.52
CA LEU A 141 2.17 16.98 -7.37
C LEU A 141 0.75 16.93 -6.80
N PHE A 142 0.05 18.05 -6.84
CA PHE A 142 -1.32 18.19 -6.36
C PHE A 142 -2.31 18.23 -7.52
N LEU A 143 -3.60 18.35 -7.20
CA LEU A 143 -4.68 18.29 -8.17
C LEU A 143 -4.55 19.38 -9.26
N GLU A 144 -4.13 20.58 -8.88
CA GLU A 144 -3.83 21.70 -9.78
C GLU A 144 -2.73 21.37 -10.80
N ASP A 145 -1.69 20.64 -10.36
CA ASP A 145 -0.62 20.18 -11.24
C ASP A 145 -1.14 19.11 -12.20
N ALA A 146 -1.95 18.18 -11.71
CA ALA A 146 -2.56 17.14 -12.53
C ALA A 146 -3.44 17.71 -13.64
N LEU A 147 -4.30 18.69 -13.32
CA LEU A 147 -5.14 19.39 -14.28
C LEU A 147 -4.29 20.15 -15.31
N LYS A 148 -3.23 20.84 -14.86
CA LYS A 148 -2.31 21.56 -15.74
C LYS A 148 -1.54 20.64 -16.68
N LEU A 149 -1.01 19.52 -16.17
CA LEU A 149 -0.23 18.55 -16.95
C LEU A 149 -1.05 17.82 -17.99
N THR A 150 -2.28 17.45 -17.65
CA THR A 150 -3.19 16.73 -18.55
C THR A 150 -3.95 17.65 -19.49
N GLY A 151 -4.09 18.94 -19.15
CA GLY A 151 -5.00 19.85 -19.83
C GLY A 151 -6.47 19.45 -19.66
N HIS A 152 -6.79 18.58 -18.68
CA HIS A 152 -8.15 18.12 -18.42
C HIS A 152 -9.06 19.29 -18.00
N VAL A 153 -10.30 19.29 -18.50
CA VAL A 153 -11.31 20.31 -18.20
C VAL A 153 -12.48 19.65 -17.50
N VAL A 154 -12.77 20.08 -16.28
CA VAL A 154 -13.95 19.63 -15.55
C VAL A 154 -15.16 20.41 -16.05
N ARG A 155 -16.12 19.70 -16.66
CA ARG A 155 -17.33 20.31 -17.24
C ARG A 155 -18.50 20.18 -16.26
N PRO A 156 -19.35 21.22 -16.13
CA PRO A 156 -20.60 21.11 -15.38
C PRO A 156 -21.46 19.94 -15.91
N GLY A 157 -22.04 19.17 -14.99
CA GLY A 157 -22.88 18.02 -15.33
C GLY A 157 -22.15 16.70 -15.56
N ALA A 158 -20.81 16.67 -15.46
CA ALA A 158 -20.05 15.41 -15.39
C ALA A 158 -20.26 14.72 -14.04
N ASP A 159 -20.14 13.39 -13.97
CA ASP A 159 -20.39 12.61 -12.74
C ASP A 159 -19.46 13.00 -11.55
N TRP A 160 -18.32 13.64 -11.84
CA TRP A 160 -17.33 14.14 -10.90
C TRP A 160 -17.31 15.68 -10.76
N ALA A 161 -18.35 16.34 -11.27
CA ALA A 161 -18.57 17.78 -11.10
C ALA A 161 -19.66 18.02 -10.05
N ILE A 162 -19.56 19.15 -9.34
CA ILE A 162 -20.57 19.57 -8.37
C ILE A 162 -21.94 19.58 -9.05
N GLY A 163 -22.87 18.76 -8.54
CA GLY A 163 -24.23 18.64 -9.06
C GLY A 163 -24.40 17.81 -10.34
N GLY A 164 -23.34 17.15 -10.84
CA GLY A 164 -23.41 16.36 -12.08
C GLY A 164 -23.83 14.89 -11.90
N GLY A 165 -23.78 14.35 -10.69
CA GLY A 165 -24.28 13.00 -10.42
C GLY A 165 -25.81 12.92 -10.33
N LYS A 166 -26.42 12.00 -11.09
CA LYS A 166 -27.78 11.51 -10.77
C LYS A 166 -27.75 10.92 -9.37
N GLY A 167 -28.46 11.56 -8.43
CA GLY A 167 -28.50 11.21 -7.01
C GLY A 167 -28.41 9.70 -6.73
N LYS A 168 -27.29 9.28 -6.14
CA LYS A 168 -27.15 7.97 -5.51
C LYS A 168 -26.40 8.16 -4.19
N GLY A 169 -27.16 8.05 -3.09
CA GLY A 169 -26.61 7.80 -1.77
C GLY A 169 -26.49 9.00 -0.84
N LYS A 170 -27.60 9.67 -0.50
CA LYS A 170 -27.74 10.16 0.88
C LYS A 170 -27.82 8.93 1.78
N GLY A 171 -26.66 8.41 2.18
CA GLY A 171 -26.56 7.66 3.43
C GLY A 171 -26.77 8.66 4.56
N ASP A 172 -27.73 8.39 5.43
CA ASP A 172 -28.05 9.19 6.61
C ASP A 172 -26.92 9.04 7.64
N ASP A 173 -25.82 9.76 7.45
CA ASP A 173 -24.73 9.92 8.43
C ASP A 173 -24.77 11.39 8.88
N ARG A 174 -25.75 11.74 9.73
CA ARG A 174 -25.91 13.10 10.28
C ARG A 174 -24.89 13.46 11.37
N ASP A 175 -23.87 12.64 11.57
CA ASP A 175 -22.91 12.81 12.66
C ASP A 175 -21.42 12.78 12.25
N LYS A 176 -21.15 12.90 10.95
CA LYS A 176 -19.81 13.28 10.48
C LYS A 176 -19.91 14.70 9.95
N GLN A 177 -19.44 15.67 10.75
CA GLN A 177 -18.98 16.92 10.15
C GLN A 177 -18.01 16.53 9.05
N PRO A 178 -18.27 16.87 7.79
CA PRO A 178 -17.30 16.63 6.76
C PRO A 178 -16.03 17.37 7.16
N GLU A 179 -14.91 16.65 7.20
CA GLU A 179 -13.56 17.24 7.20
C GLU A 179 -13.32 17.89 5.83
N HIS A 180 -14.17 18.86 5.46
CA HIS A 180 -13.91 19.73 4.34
C HIS A 180 -12.67 20.59 4.67
N PRO A 181 -11.85 20.96 3.67
CA PRO A 181 -10.81 21.96 3.88
C PRO A 181 -11.43 23.23 4.47
N PRO A 182 -10.69 23.95 5.33
CA PRO A 182 -11.23 25.06 6.09
C PRO A 182 -11.74 26.13 5.13
N GLU A 183 -13.00 26.55 5.33
CA GLU A 183 -13.59 27.83 4.91
C GLU A 183 -13.44 28.19 3.43
N GLU A 184 -14.56 28.38 2.73
CA GLU A 184 -14.61 28.91 1.36
C GLU A 184 -13.62 30.06 1.20
N PHE A 185 -12.48 29.82 0.52
CA PHE A 185 -11.56 30.88 0.15
C PHE A 185 -12.39 32.00 -0.49
N SER A 186 -12.18 33.24 -0.07
CA SER A 186 -12.70 34.37 -0.85
C SER A 186 -12.22 34.19 -2.30
N GLN A 187 -13.02 34.62 -3.26
CA GLN A 187 -12.69 34.45 -4.66
C GLN A 187 -11.29 35.00 -4.99
N GLU A 188 -10.90 36.10 -4.34
CA GLU A 188 -9.58 36.73 -4.45
C GLU A 188 -8.45 35.85 -3.89
N ALA A 189 -8.63 35.25 -2.70
CA ALA A 189 -7.63 34.39 -2.09
C ALA A 189 -7.43 33.08 -2.88
N PHE A 190 -8.48 32.56 -3.50
CA PHE A 190 -8.40 31.41 -4.40
C PHE A 190 -7.64 31.75 -5.68
N GLU A 191 -7.95 32.90 -6.30
CA GLU A 191 -7.24 33.41 -7.48
C GLU A 191 -5.75 33.63 -7.19
N GLU A 192 -5.42 34.22 -6.04
CA GLU A 192 -4.04 34.45 -5.64
C GLU A 192 -3.27 33.13 -5.43
N ARG A 193 -3.90 32.13 -4.81
CA ARG A 193 -3.30 30.80 -4.58
C ARG A 193 -2.97 30.06 -5.88
N TYR A 194 -3.82 30.19 -6.90
CA TYR A 194 -3.70 29.43 -8.16
C TYR A 194 -3.30 30.29 -9.37
N LYS A 195 -2.80 31.51 -9.16
CA LYS A 195 -2.44 32.46 -10.23
C LYS A 195 -1.49 31.89 -11.30
N ASP A 196 -0.62 30.96 -10.92
CA ASP A 196 0.40 30.37 -11.80
C ASP A 196 -0.11 29.15 -12.62
N TYR A 197 -1.38 28.75 -12.42
CA TYR A 197 -1.98 27.56 -13.05
C TYR A 197 -2.88 27.86 -14.25
N GLY A 198 -3.13 29.15 -14.53
CA GLY A 198 -3.87 29.61 -15.72
C GLY A 198 -5.38 29.44 -15.63
N GLN A 199 -6.11 30.12 -16.53
CA GLN A 199 -7.55 30.32 -16.35
C GLN A 199 -8.40 29.03 -16.43
N GLN A 200 -7.89 27.99 -17.06
CA GLN A 200 -8.62 26.74 -17.19
C GLN A 200 -8.60 25.90 -15.90
N VAL A 201 -7.47 25.92 -15.17
CA VAL A 201 -7.24 25.02 -14.03
C VAL A 201 -8.09 25.42 -12.83
N TRP A 202 -8.04 26.68 -12.43
CA TRP A 202 -8.85 27.21 -11.32
C TRP A 202 -10.37 27.12 -11.59
N GLN A 203 -10.83 27.26 -12.84
CA GLN A 203 -12.23 26.99 -13.21
C GLN A 203 -12.60 25.51 -13.03
N SER A 204 -11.71 24.61 -13.42
CA SER A 204 -11.91 23.17 -13.23
C SER A 204 -11.92 22.80 -11.74
N LEU A 205 -11.01 23.37 -10.94
CA LEU A 205 -10.97 23.18 -9.48
C LEU A 205 -12.27 23.64 -8.81
N LYS A 206 -12.84 24.79 -9.21
CA LYS A 206 -14.12 25.28 -8.67
C LYS A 206 -15.31 24.39 -9.04
N THR A 207 -15.22 23.64 -10.12
CA THR A 207 -16.33 22.82 -10.65
C THR A 207 -16.25 21.37 -10.17
N LEU A 208 -15.07 20.92 -9.74
CA LEU A 208 -14.82 19.55 -9.32
C LEU A 208 -15.54 19.24 -8.00
N ASP A 209 -16.17 18.08 -7.94
CA ASP A 209 -16.60 17.48 -6.69
C ASP A 209 -15.42 16.73 -6.05
N HIS A 210 -14.97 17.22 -4.88
CA HIS A 210 -13.82 16.66 -4.17
C HIS A 210 -14.11 15.28 -3.52
N ASP A 211 -15.38 14.90 -3.39
CA ASP A 211 -15.80 13.61 -2.85
C ASP A 211 -15.95 12.54 -3.95
N ALA A 212 -15.84 12.93 -5.23
CA ALA A 212 -15.96 12.06 -6.38
C ALA A 212 -14.61 11.78 -7.05
N ILE A 213 -14.36 10.52 -7.42
CA ILE A 213 -13.18 10.14 -8.20
C ILE A 213 -13.41 10.51 -9.67
N ASN A 214 -12.57 11.39 -10.21
CA ASN A 214 -12.52 11.71 -11.63
C ASN A 214 -11.66 10.69 -12.40
N TYR A 215 -12.28 9.61 -12.89
CA TYR A 215 -11.59 8.53 -13.60
C TYR A 215 -10.93 8.99 -14.91
N ASP A 216 -11.50 9.98 -15.60
CA ASP A 216 -10.94 10.53 -16.84
C ASP A 216 -9.60 11.23 -16.58
N LEU A 217 -9.53 12.01 -15.49
CA LEU A 217 -8.28 12.65 -15.06
C LEU A 217 -7.23 11.61 -14.66
N VAL A 218 -7.62 10.60 -13.87
CA VAL A 218 -6.70 9.51 -13.46
C VAL A 218 -6.21 8.75 -14.69
N SER A 219 -7.09 8.40 -15.62
CA SER A 219 -6.74 7.74 -16.88
C SER A 219 -5.77 8.57 -17.71
N SER A 220 -5.98 9.89 -17.80
CA SER A 220 -5.08 10.82 -18.48
C SER A 220 -3.70 10.90 -17.84
N LEU A 221 -3.62 10.88 -16.50
CA LEU A 221 -2.34 10.84 -15.78
C LEU A 221 -1.60 9.52 -16.01
N VAL A 222 -2.31 8.39 -15.97
CA VAL A 222 -1.72 7.08 -16.28
C VAL A 222 -1.24 7.07 -17.73
N HIS A 223 -1.99 7.64 -18.67
CA HIS A 223 -1.58 7.78 -20.07
C HIS A 223 -0.26 8.55 -20.21
N LEU A 224 -0.14 9.70 -19.56
CA LEU A 224 1.13 10.46 -19.55
C LEU A 224 2.27 9.67 -18.91
N ALA A 225 1.97 8.88 -17.86
CA ALA A 225 2.95 8.02 -17.23
C ALA A 225 3.41 6.90 -18.16
N VAL A 226 2.52 6.18 -18.83
CA VAL A 226 2.88 5.05 -19.70
C VAL A 226 3.52 5.49 -21.02
N THR A 227 3.27 6.74 -21.46
CA THR A 227 3.89 7.34 -22.64
C THR A 227 5.16 8.14 -22.34
N ASP A 228 5.66 8.10 -21.09
CA ASP A 228 6.87 8.82 -20.64
C ASP A 228 6.81 10.35 -20.82
N LYS A 229 5.61 10.93 -20.83
CA LYS A 229 5.39 12.38 -20.96
C LYS A 229 5.39 13.13 -19.62
N LEU A 230 5.42 12.42 -18.49
CA LEU A 230 5.52 13.02 -17.14
C LEU A 230 6.95 13.38 -16.73
N ALA A 231 7.97 12.76 -17.33
CA ALA A 231 9.36 13.00 -16.94
C ALA A 231 9.88 14.28 -17.61
N PRO A 232 10.43 15.25 -16.86
CA PRO A 232 11.15 16.34 -17.48
C PRO A 232 12.34 15.78 -18.27
N GLU A 233 12.62 16.39 -19.43
CA GLU A 233 13.84 16.12 -20.20
C GLU A 233 15.06 16.60 -19.40
N GLU A 234 15.52 15.82 -18.44
CA GLU A 234 16.91 15.96 -17.97
C GLU A 234 17.80 15.41 -19.09
N GLU A 235 18.44 16.31 -19.84
CA GLU A 235 19.42 15.97 -20.87
C GLU A 235 20.50 15.03 -20.29
N GLY A 236 20.53 13.79 -20.80
CA GLY A 236 21.59 12.82 -20.50
C GLY A 236 21.28 11.78 -19.41
N ALA A 237 20.13 11.85 -18.73
CA ALA A 237 19.74 10.78 -17.80
C ALA A 237 19.08 9.61 -18.56
N PRO A 238 19.49 8.34 -18.34
CA PRO A 238 18.80 7.21 -18.94
C PRO A 238 17.35 7.15 -18.45
N ARG A 239 16.39 7.18 -19.39
CA ARG A 239 14.96 7.02 -19.11
C ARG A 239 14.74 5.67 -18.44
N LYS A 240 14.54 5.66 -17.12
CA LYS A 240 14.17 4.45 -16.39
C LYS A 240 12.66 4.24 -16.53
N MET A 241 12.26 3.16 -17.19
CA MET A 241 10.87 2.71 -17.16
C MET A 241 10.51 2.32 -15.72
N GLY A 242 9.59 3.07 -15.11
CA GLY A 242 9.01 2.75 -13.80
C GLY A 242 7.68 2.01 -13.93
N ALA A 243 7.18 1.44 -12.83
CA ALA A 243 5.79 0.99 -12.72
C ALA A 243 4.90 2.14 -12.23
N VAL A 244 3.60 2.07 -12.53
CA VAL A 244 2.58 3.00 -12.03
C VAL A 244 1.77 2.29 -10.96
N LEU A 245 1.58 2.92 -9.80
CA LEU A 245 0.71 2.43 -8.72
C LEU A 245 -0.39 3.46 -8.48
N VAL A 246 -1.64 3.03 -8.58
CA VAL A 246 -2.83 3.86 -8.36
C VAL A 246 -3.57 3.34 -7.15
N PHE A 247 -3.75 4.19 -6.13
CA PHE A 247 -4.55 3.87 -4.95
C PHE A 247 -6.02 4.26 -5.17
N LEU A 248 -6.92 3.32 -4.90
CA LEU A 248 -8.37 3.46 -5.05
C LEU A 248 -9.08 2.98 -3.79
N SER A 249 -10.28 3.48 -3.52
CA SER A 249 -11.01 3.19 -2.28
C SER A 249 -11.57 1.77 -2.20
N GLY A 250 -11.81 1.11 -3.33
CA GLY A 250 -12.43 -0.21 -3.34
C GLY A 250 -12.43 -0.93 -4.68
N LEU A 251 -13.05 -2.10 -4.68
CA LEU A 251 -13.13 -3.00 -5.83
C LEU A 251 -13.87 -2.37 -7.02
N LYS A 252 -14.95 -1.65 -6.75
CA LYS A 252 -15.79 -1.03 -7.80
C LYS A 252 -14.98 0.04 -8.53
N GLU A 253 -14.22 0.84 -7.80
CA GLU A 253 -13.36 1.88 -8.33
C GLU A 253 -12.20 1.27 -9.13
N ILE A 254 -11.60 0.18 -8.65
CA ILE A 254 -10.59 -0.60 -9.39
C ILE A 254 -11.15 -1.07 -10.73
N GLN A 255 -12.32 -1.70 -10.73
CA GLN A 255 -12.96 -2.20 -11.94
C GLN A 255 -13.29 -1.07 -12.92
N THR A 256 -13.84 0.03 -12.42
CA THR A 256 -14.21 1.20 -13.22
C THR A 256 -12.98 1.82 -13.90
N LEU A 257 -11.91 2.07 -13.14
CA LEU A 257 -10.69 2.61 -13.71
C LEU A 257 -10.01 1.62 -14.66
N HIS A 258 -10.04 0.32 -14.34
CA HIS A 258 -9.49 -0.71 -15.22
C HIS A 258 -10.16 -0.68 -16.59
N GLU A 259 -11.50 -0.63 -16.64
CA GLU A 259 -12.27 -0.49 -17.88
C GLU A 259 -11.92 0.80 -18.64
N GLU A 260 -11.73 1.91 -17.93
CA GLU A 260 -11.33 3.20 -18.52
C GLU A 260 -9.94 3.12 -19.15
N LEU A 261 -8.95 2.56 -18.44
CA LEU A 261 -7.58 2.41 -18.93
C LEU A 261 -7.51 1.51 -20.16
N LEU A 262 -8.37 0.50 -20.27
CA LEU A 262 -8.43 -0.38 -21.44
C LEU A 262 -8.91 0.33 -22.72
N LYS A 263 -9.43 1.55 -22.63
CA LYS A 263 -9.78 2.38 -23.80
C LYS A 263 -8.54 3.02 -24.44
N LEU A 264 -7.45 3.18 -23.69
CA LEU A 264 -6.22 3.80 -24.16
C LEU A 264 -5.49 2.88 -25.16
N PRO A 265 -5.16 3.35 -26.39
CA PRO A 265 -4.47 2.55 -27.40
C PRO A 265 -3.17 1.90 -26.92
N GLU A 266 -2.40 2.59 -26.08
CA GLU A 266 -1.12 2.13 -25.53
C GLU A 266 -1.28 1.01 -24.48
N LEU A 267 -2.51 0.81 -23.98
CA LEU A 267 -2.89 -0.27 -23.09
C LEU A 267 -3.84 -1.26 -23.79
N ARG A 268 -4.24 -0.96 -25.04
CA ARG A 268 -5.22 -1.69 -25.82
C ARG A 268 -4.52 -2.47 -26.92
N ASP A 269 -4.58 -3.80 -26.76
CA ASP A 269 -4.30 -4.87 -27.72
C ASP A 269 -3.05 -5.71 -27.39
N GLU A 270 -3.30 -6.99 -27.05
CA GLU A 270 -2.32 -8.07 -26.82
C GLU A 270 -1.39 -7.79 -25.59
N PRO A 271 -0.36 -8.60 -25.22
CA PRO A 271 0.03 -8.97 -23.83
C PRO A 271 0.25 -7.87 -22.77
N GLN A 272 0.24 -6.59 -23.16
CA GLN A 272 0.24 -5.41 -22.31
C GLN A 272 -1.01 -5.29 -21.41
N ARG A 273 -2.18 -5.78 -21.83
CA ARG A 273 -3.39 -5.84 -20.94
C ARG A 273 -3.13 -6.63 -19.66
N SER A 274 -2.28 -7.66 -19.74
CA SER A 274 -1.96 -8.50 -18.58
C SER A 274 -1.16 -7.78 -17.49
N TRP A 275 -0.75 -6.53 -17.74
CA TRP A 275 0.06 -5.70 -16.85
C TRP A 275 -0.66 -4.47 -16.29
N VAL A 276 -1.98 -4.35 -16.54
CA VAL A 276 -2.87 -3.56 -15.69
C VAL A 276 -3.45 -4.51 -14.64
N LEU A 277 -2.87 -4.51 -13.44
CA LEU A 277 -3.11 -5.53 -12.42
C LEU A 277 -3.95 -4.96 -11.28
N PRO A 278 -5.14 -5.51 -10.98
CA PRO A 278 -5.85 -5.18 -9.76
C PRO A 278 -5.10 -5.75 -8.54
N LEU A 279 -5.17 -5.05 -7.41
CA LEU A 279 -4.64 -5.50 -6.14
C LEU A 279 -5.59 -5.13 -5.00
N HIS A 280 -6.35 -6.11 -4.51
CA HIS A 280 -7.26 -5.96 -3.38
C HIS A 280 -7.37 -7.24 -2.56
N GLY A 281 -7.85 -7.14 -1.32
CA GLY A 281 -7.77 -8.22 -0.33
C GLY A 281 -8.58 -9.48 -0.66
N THR A 282 -9.58 -9.38 -1.54
CA THR A 282 -10.41 -10.51 -1.99
C THR A 282 -9.85 -11.25 -3.20
N LEU A 283 -8.76 -10.79 -3.82
CA LEU A 283 -8.12 -11.52 -4.93
C LEU A 283 -7.55 -12.87 -4.46
N PRO A 284 -7.60 -13.91 -5.32
CA PRO A 284 -6.87 -15.14 -5.08
C PRO A 284 -5.36 -14.89 -4.87
N PRO A 285 -4.67 -15.66 -4.01
CA PRO A 285 -3.23 -15.47 -3.74
C PRO A 285 -2.35 -15.50 -4.99
N GLU A 286 -2.66 -16.39 -5.95
CA GLU A 286 -1.92 -16.49 -7.21
C GLU A 286 -2.01 -15.19 -8.03
N GLU A 287 -3.17 -14.52 -8.02
CA GLU A 287 -3.36 -13.24 -8.71
C GLU A 287 -2.67 -12.09 -7.99
N GLN A 288 -2.73 -12.06 -6.64
CA GLN A 288 -2.00 -11.09 -5.84
C GLN A 288 -0.48 -11.16 -6.10
N ARG A 289 0.08 -12.37 -6.25
CA ARG A 289 1.51 -12.55 -6.54
C ARG A 289 1.94 -11.99 -7.89
N ARG A 290 1.03 -11.85 -8.85
CA ARG A 290 1.36 -11.34 -10.20
C ARG A 290 1.93 -9.93 -10.17
N VAL A 291 1.59 -9.11 -9.16
CA VAL A 291 2.10 -7.74 -9.04
C VAL A 291 3.61 -7.68 -8.81
N PHE A 292 4.22 -8.75 -8.25
CA PHE A 292 5.66 -8.85 -8.02
C PHE A 292 6.42 -9.32 -9.26
N ALA A 293 5.73 -9.88 -10.27
CA ALA A 293 6.37 -10.29 -11.50
C ALA A 293 6.90 -9.07 -12.29
N SER A 294 7.96 -9.30 -13.06
CA SER A 294 8.52 -8.29 -13.96
C SER A 294 7.77 -8.29 -15.29
N PRO A 295 7.35 -7.12 -15.80
CA PRO A 295 6.73 -7.03 -17.12
C PRO A 295 7.72 -7.42 -18.23
N PRO A 296 7.24 -7.87 -19.40
CA PRO A 296 8.06 -8.03 -20.59
C PRO A 296 8.76 -6.73 -20.97
N ASN A 297 9.87 -6.85 -21.70
CA ASN A 297 10.63 -5.70 -22.18
C ASN A 297 9.74 -4.74 -22.99
N GLY A 298 9.80 -3.46 -22.65
CA GLY A 298 9.01 -2.42 -23.31
C GLY A 298 7.56 -2.31 -22.82
N VAL A 299 7.13 -3.11 -21.84
CA VAL A 299 5.78 -3.03 -21.24
C VAL A 299 5.86 -2.35 -19.88
N ARG A 300 5.00 -1.34 -19.65
CA ARG A 300 4.87 -0.69 -18.34
C ARG A 300 3.83 -1.43 -17.50
N LYS A 301 4.20 -1.75 -16.25
CA LYS A 301 3.28 -2.30 -15.26
C LYS A 301 2.47 -1.18 -14.60
N VAL A 302 1.15 -1.35 -14.56
CA VAL A 302 0.20 -0.47 -13.86
C VAL A 302 -0.53 -1.33 -12.81
N VAL A 303 -0.45 -0.95 -11.54
CA VAL A 303 -1.13 -1.65 -10.45
C VAL A 303 -2.23 -0.76 -9.90
N LEU A 304 -3.46 -1.28 -9.86
CA LEU A 304 -4.64 -0.62 -9.32
C LEU A 304 -4.95 -1.23 -7.95
N ALA A 305 -4.54 -0.56 -6.86
CA ALA A 305 -4.53 -1.13 -5.54
C ALA A 305 -5.51 -0.44 -4.58
N THR A 306 -6.06 -1.18 -3.63
CA THR A 306 -6.56 -0.60 -2.37
C THR A 306 -5.39 -0.32 -1.42
N ASN A 307 -5.67 0.02 -0.16
CA ASN A 307 -4.67 0.17 0.90
C ASN A 307 -4.06 -1.16 1.40
N VAL A 308 -4.16 -2.24 0.61
CA VAL A 308 -3.64 -3.58 0.95
C VAL A 308 -2.12 -3.65 0.85
#